data_AF-A0A3F2RTB0-F1
#
_entry.id   AF-A0A3F2RTB0-F1
#
_cell.length_a   1.000
_cell.length_b   1.000
_cell.length_c   1.000
_cell.angle_alpha   90.00
_cell.angle_beta   90.00
_cell.angle_gamma   90.00
#
_symmetry.space_group_name_H-M   'P 1'
#
loop_
_entity.id
_entity.type
_entity.pdbx_description
1 polymer ?
#
loop_
_entity_poly.entity_id
_entity_poly.type
_entity_poly.pdbx_seq_one_letter_code
_entity_poly.pdbx_strand_id
1 'polypeptide(L)'
;MSSSNEAAEAQKTLGNEEFNLKNFAKAVECYSEAIRLDPQNHVYYSNRSAAYGALGQWEMAETDAKGCVQRNAKFAKGYHRLANAQQMLGRKTEAIATLKKAQSEAQDPEKVPGIKKLLRQLNQEMAPKPTGAGAQGGRQVPTHIAKELQELQPQFAKIKREIEQIESKLAAYARQKKRLALVEREVADLPEGTTTYRSIGKMFLQTDREENAASMEKEGKGVDEQVSSLEARKNYLNRQKLSLEENITELLAQCT
;
A
#
# COMPACT_ATOMS: atom_id res chain seq x y z
N MET A 1 37.80 -6.98 -3.47
CA MET A 1 36.46 -6.34 -3.55
C MET A 1 35.65 -6.42 -2.25
N SER A 2 35.97 -7.27 -1.24
CA SER A 2 35.17 -7.29 0.01
C SER A 2 35.52 -6.18 1.02
N SER A 3 36.78 -5.72 1.10
CA SER A 3 37.16 -4.74 2.14
C SER A 3 36.50 -3.35 1.98
N SER A 4 36.24 -2.90 0.75
CA SER A 4 35.57 -1.61 0.49
C SER A 4 34.10 -1.63 0.90
N ASN A 5 33.41 -2.77 0.72
CA ASN A 5 32.02 -2.93 1.17
C ASN A 5 31.95 -3.02 2.70
N GLU A 6 32.86 -3.74 3.33
CA GLU A 6 32.95 -3.81 4.80
C GLU A 6 33.20 -2.41 5.41
N ALA A 7 34.09 -1.62 4.81
CA ALA A 7 34.32 -0.24 5.22
C ALA A 7 33.09 0.65 5.03
N ALA A 8 32.33 0.50 3.93
CA ALA A 8 31.09 1.24 3.69
C ALA A 8 30.01 0.89 4.74
N GLU A 9 29.88 -0.39 5.08
CA GLU A 9 28.93 -0.88 6.08
C GLU A 9 29.30 -0.43 7.50
N ALA A 10 30.59 -0.32 7.81
CA ALA A 10 31.08 0.28 9.05
C ALA A 10 30.70 1.76 9.15
N GLN A 11 30.91 2.53 8.07
CA GLN A 11 30.52 3.94 8.00
C GLN A 11 28.99 4.14 8.11
N LYS A 12 28.20 3.26 7.49
CA LYS A 12 26.74 3.24 7.68
C LYS A 12 26.36 2.99 9.14
N THR A 13 27.02 2.04 9.80
CA THR A 13 26.74 1.72 11.21
C THR A 13 27.05 2.89 12.12
N LEU A 14 28.22 3.53 11.95
CA LEU A 14 28.59 4.75 12.66
C LEU A 14 27.60 5.89 12.39
N GLY A 15 27.18 6.07 11.13
CA GLY A 15 26.16 7.05 10.76
C GLY A 15 24.81 6.79 11.45
N ASN A 16 24.42 5.53 11.63
CA ASN A 16 23.20 5.17 12.37
C ASN A 16 23.33 5.48 13.86
N GLU A 17 24.51 5.25 14.46
CA GLU A 17 24.79 5.58 15.86
C GLU A 17 24.71 7.09 16.09
N GLU A 18 25.39 7.89 15.26
CA GLU A 18 25.33 9.35 15.33
C GLU A 18 23.91 9.88 15.07
N PHE A 19 23.16 9.25 14.17
CA PHE A 19 21.76 9.58 13.93
C PHE A 19 20.89 9.32 15.18
N ASN A 20 21.11 8.20 15.88
CA ASN A 20 20.41 7.88 17.12
C ASN A 20 20.78 8.85 18.26
N LEU A 21 22.03 9.33 18.28
CA LEU A 21 22.49 10.40 19.17
C LEU A 21 21.99 11.79 18.78
N LYS A 22 21.20 11.90 17.70
CA LYS A 22 20.70 13.16 17.12
C LYS A 22 21.80 14.09 16.58
N ASN A 23 23.01 13.57 16.37
CA ASN A 23 24.12 14.28 15.73
C ASN A 23 24.00 14.18 14.21
N PHE A 24 22.95 14.79 13.66
CA PHE A 24 22.58 14.59 12.25
C PHE A 24 23.65 15.05 11.25
N ALA A 25 24.43 16.09 11.57
CA ALA A 25 25.54 16.53 10.73
C ALA A 25 26.63 15.46 10.58
N LYS A 26 27.05 14.86 11.71
CA LYS A 26 28.01 13.74 11.70
C LYS A 26 27.46 12.51 11.01
N ALA A 27 26.16 12.23 11.19
CA ALA A 27 25.50 11.14 10.47
C ALA A 27 25.58 11.36 8.94
N VAL A 28 25.36 12.59 8.46
CA VAL A 28 25.50 12.94 7.03
C VAL A 28 26.93 12.69 6.54
N GLU A 29 27.95 13.06 7.31
CA GLU A 29 29.36 12.81 6.97
C GLU A 29 29.63 11.30 6.83
N CYS A 30 29.23 10.51 7.82
CA CYS A 30 29.40 9.06 7.81
C CYS A 30 28.68 8.39 6.62
N TYR A 31 27.43 8.78 6.33
CA TYR A 31 26.74 8.24 5.17
C TYR A 31 27.33 8.71 3.84
N SER A 32 27.89 9.92 3.79
CA SER A 32 28.58 10.41 2.59
C SER A 32 29.84 9.61 2.31
N GLU A 33 30.58 9.23 3.36
CA GLU A 33 31.72 8.34 3.24
C GLU A 33 31.30 6.91 2.82
N ALA A 34 30.20 6.38 3.39
CA ALA A 34 29.62 5.11 2.95
C ALA A 34 29.25 5.13 1.44
N ILE A 35 28.66 6.24 0.96
CA ILE A 35 28.32 6.44 -0.45
C ILE A 35 29.57 6.55 -1.33
N ARG A 36 30.64 7.19 -0.83
CA ARG A 36 31.91 7.30 -1.55
C ARG A 36 32.56 5.93 -1.76
N LEU A 37 32.42 5.05 -0.76
CA LEU A 37 32.98 3.69 -0.76
C LEU A 37 32.14 2.71 -1.59
N ASP A 38 30.81 2.80 -1.51
CA ASP A 38 29.88 2.04 -2.36
C ASP A 38 28.70 2.92 -2.82
N PRO A 39 28.79 3.49 -4.03
CA PRO A 39 27.78 4.41 -4.57
C PRO A 39 26.53 3.71 -5.13
N GLN A 40 26.49 2.39 -5.15
CA GLN A 40 25.36 1.63 -5.70
C GLN A 40 24.33 1.25 -4.62
N ASN A 41 24.73 1.28 -3.35
CA ASN A 41 23.85 0.92 -2.26
C ASN A 41 22.81 2.01 -1.94
N HIS A 42 21.59 1.79 -2.41
CA HIS A 42 20.42 2.65 -2.17
C HIS A 42 20.11 2.94 -0.68
N VAL A 43 20.54 2.07 0.26
CA VAL A 43 20.27 2.26 1.69
C VAL A 43 21.00 3.48 2.23
N TYR A 44 22.23 3.74 1.80
CA TYR A 44 23.02 4.87 2.29
C TYR A 44 22.39 6.21 1.87
N TYR A 45 21.89 6.30 0.64
CA TYR A 45 21.11 7.45 0.18
C TYR A 45 19.83 7.64 0.98
N SER A 46 19.13 6.55 1.32
CA SER A 46 17.92 6.64 2.16
C SER A 46 18.21 7.17 3.57
N ASN A 47 19.32 6.72 4.16
CA ASN A 47 19.73 7.13 5.50
C ASN A 47 20.26 8.57 5.53
N ARG A 48 21.05 8.98 4.52
CA ARG A 48 21.51 10.36 4.39
C ARG A 48 20.36 11.33 4.12
N SER A 49 19.39 10.94 3.29
CA SER A 49 18.14 11.68 3.10
C SER A 49 17.39 11.91 4.42
N ALA A 50 17.34 10.89 5.28
CA ALA A 50 16.73 11.01 6.61
C ALA A 50 17.49 12.01 7.50
N ALA A 51 18.81 11.99 7.48
CA ALA A 51 19.66 12.91 8.24
C ALA A 51 19.53 14.36 7.74
N TYR A 52 19.50 14.57 6.42
CA TYR A 52 19.20 15.89 5.84
C TYR A 52 17.82 16.40 6.25
N GLY A 53 16.80 15.53 6.23
CA GLY A 53 15.46 15.90 6.70
C GLY A 53 15.44 16.29 8.18
N ALA A 54 16.21 15.61 9.03
CA ALA A 54 16.34 15.96 10.44
C ALA A 54 17.06 17.31 10.67
N LEU A 55 17.91 17.73 9.73
CA LEU A 55 18.54 19.05 9.69
C LEU A 55 17.66 20.13 9.03
N GLY A 56 16.48 19.78 8.52
CA GLY A 56 15.61 20.68 7.76
C GLY A 56 16.09 21.00 6.35
N GLN A 57 17.11 20.29 5.83
CA GLN A 57 17.67 20.48 4.50
C GLN A 57 16.89 19.65 3.46
N TRP A 58 15.66 20.05 3.18
CA TRP A 58 14.70 19.24 2.44
C TRP A 58 15.03 19.06 0.96
N GLU A 59 15.71 20.01 0.32
CA GLU A 59 16.18 19.92 -1.07
C GLU A 59 17.26 18.83 -1.23
N MET A 60 18.19 18.76 -0.27
CA MET A 60 19.22 17.71 -0.23
C MET A 60 18.60 16.36 0.09
N ALA A 61 17.64 16.33 1.03
CA ALA A 61 16.89 15.11 1.34
C ALA A 61 16.10 14.58 0.13
N GLU A 62 15.50 15.48 -0.68
CA GLU A 62 14.78 15.12 -1.90
C GLU A 62 15.72 14.50 -2.93
N THR A 63 16.88 15.14 -3.17
CA THR A 63 17.90 14.67 -4.10
C THR A 63 18.36 13.25 -3.77
N ASP A 64 18.71 13.00 -2.51
CA ASP A 64 19.13 11.68 -2.06
C ASP A 64 18.01 10.64 -2.11
N ALA A 65 16.78 11.02 -1.76
CA ALA A 65 15.65 10.11 -1.85
C ALA A 65 15.33 9.73 -3.30
N LYS A 66 15.44 10.66 -4.26
CA LYS A 66 15.35 10.35 -5.70
C LYS A 66 16.45 9.38 -6.12
N GLY A 67 17.69 9.64 -5.69
CA GLY A 67 18.83 8.76 -5.96
C GLY A 67 18.67 7.34 -5.38
N CYS A 68 18.03 7.22 -4.22
CA CYS A 68 17.67 5.95 -3.60
C CYS A 68 16.64 5.18 -4.44
N VAL A 69 15.55 5.82 -4.85
CA VAL A 69 14.48 5.20 -5.66
C VAL A 69 14.99 4.81 -7.05
N GLN A 70 15.86 5.59 -7.66
CA GLN A 70 16.48 5.27 -8.96
C GLN A 70 17.33 4.00 -8.90
N ARG A 71 18.06 3.78 -7.79
CA ARG A 71 18.91 2.59 -7.60
C ARG A 71 18.09 1.35 -7.25
N ASN A 72 17.02 1.51 -6.46
CA ASN A 72 16.13 0.41 -6.13
C ASN A 72 14.67 0.86 -6.08
N ALA A 73 13.97 0.71 -7.21
CA ALA A 73 12.55 1.01 -7.33
C ALA A 73 11.64 0.11 -6.49
N LYS A 74 12.16 -0.99 -5.92
CA LYS A 74 11.39 -1.87 -5.02
C LYS A 74 11.47 -1.43 -3.55
N PHE A 75 12.33 -0.47 -3.21
CA PHE A 75 12.56 -0.07 -1.82
C PHE A 75 11.53 0.94 -1.31
N ALA A 76 10.47 0.45 -0.65
CA ALA A 76 9.36 1.25 -0.15
C ALA A 76 9.78 2.43 0.75
N LYS A 77 10.80 2.27 1.59
CA LYS A 77 11.31 3.34 2.46
C LYS A 77 11.87 4.52 1.64
N GLY A 78 12.47 4.27 0.47
CA GLY A 78 12.98 5.31 -0.42
C GLY A 78 11.87 6.26 -0.88
N TYR A 79 10.74 5.72 -1.33
CA TYR A 79 9.57 6.52 -1.70
C TYR A 79 8.99 7.32 -0.52
N HIS A 80 8.95 6.72 0.67
CA HIS A 80 8.51 7.44 1.86
C HIS A 80 9.43 8.64 2.17
N ARG A 81 10.76 8.48 2.06
CA ARG A 81 11.70 9.60 2.22
C ARG A 81 11.46 10.70 1.19
N LEU A 82 11.26 10.32 -0.08
CA LEU A 82 11.02 11.25 -1.17
C LEU A 82 9.72 12.05 -0.96
N ALA A 83 8.62 11.36 -0.68
CA ALA A 83 7.33 11.99 -0.44
C ALA A 83 7.36 12.92 0.79
N ASN A 84 8.09 12.54 1.84
CA ASN A 84 8.26 13.38 3.02
C ASN A 84 9.05 14.66 2.69
N ALA A 85 10.13 14.56 1.92
CA ALA A 85 10.89 15.74 1.49
C ALA A 85 10.03 16.65 0.60
N GLN A 86 9.30 16.10 -0.37
CA GLN A 86 8.37 16.85 -1.23
C GLN A 86 7.28 17.56 -0.43
N GLN A 87 6.70 16.90 0.59
CA GLN A 87 5.73 17.53 1.48
C GLN A 87 6.33 18.74 2.19
N MET A 88 7.54 18.61 2.76
CA MET A 88 8.17 19.68 3.52
C MET A 88 8.61 20.85 2.64
N LEU A 89 8.85 20.60 1.35
CA LEU A 89 9.04 21.62 0.32
C LEU A 89 7.73 22.26 -0.19
N GLY A 90 6.57 21.86 0.36
CA GLY A 90 5.25 22.36 -0.05
C GLY A 90 4.68 21.71 -1.32
N ARG A 91 5.39 20.76 -1.94
CA ARG A 91 5.00 20.05 -3.17
C ARG A 91 4.09 18.86 -2.88
N LYS A 92 2.92 19.12 -2.28
CA LYS A 92 2.00 18.09 -1.78
C LYS A 92 1.43 17.19 -2.89
N THR A 93 1.16 17.73 -4.07
CA THR A 93 0.66 16.98 -5.23
C THR A 93 1.68 15.95 -5.70
N GLU A 94 2.96 16.35 -5.80
CA GLU A 94 4.07 15.45 -6.13
C GLU A 94 4.26 14.39 -5.05
N ALA A 95 4.18 14.75 -3.77
CA ALA A 95 4.26 13.80 -2.67
C ALA A 95 3.17 12.71 -2.74
N ILE A 96 1.92 13.08 -3.05
CA ILE A 96 0.82 12.12 -3.26
C ILE A 96 1.12 11.20 -4.44
N ALA A 97 1.61 11.74 -5.55
CA ALA A 97 1.97 10.94 -6.73
C ALA A 97 3.09 9.93 -6.41
N THR A 98 4.13 10.37 -5.69
CA THR A 98 5.22 9.50 -5.22
C THR A 98 4.71 8.37 -4.32
N LEU A 99 3.81 8.66 -3.38
CA LEU A 99 3.24 7.64 -2.48
C LEU A 99 2.35 6.64 -3.23
N LYS A 100 1.59 7.08 -4.23
CA LYS A 100 0.82 6.18 -5.10
C LYS A 100 1.75 5.29 -5.93
N LYS A 101 2.82 5.84 -6.48
CA LYS A 101 3.86 5.08 -7.19
C LYS A 101 4.50 4.02 -6.28
N ALA A 102 4.73 4.34 -5.02
CA ALA A 102 5.22 3.38 -4.03
C ALA A 102 4.27 2.19 -3.84
N GLN A 103 2.95 2.41 -3.86
CA GLN A 103 1.95 1.35 -3.71
C GLN A 103 1.91 0.39 -4.90
N SER A 104 2.23 0.87 -6.10
CA SER A 104 2.25 0.04 -7.31
C SER A 104 3.59 -0.65 -7.57
N GLU A 105 4.71 0.02 -7.28
CA GLU A 105 6.05 -0.44 -7.72
C GLU A 105 6.92 -1.00 -6.58
N ALA A 106 6.72 -0.55 -5.34
CA ALA A 106 7.56 -1.01 -4.24
C ALA A 106 7.18 -2.42 -3.79
N GLN A 107 8.16 -3.16 -3.26
CA GLN A 107 7.93 -4.43 -2.62
C GLN A 107 7.45 -4.20 -1.18
N ASP A 108 6.38 -4.90 -0.80
CA ASP A 108 5.77 -4.83 0.54
C ASP A 108 5.54 -3.40 1.08
N PRO A 109 4.87 -2.49 0.35
CA PRO A 109 4.65 -1.11 0.80
C PRO A 109 3.87 -1.03 2.12
N GLU A 110 3.06 -2.05 2.42
CA GLU A 110 2.33 -2.20 3.69
C GLU A 110 3.25 -2.31 4.93
N LYS A 111 4.50 -2.78 4.76
CA LYS A 111 5.49 -2.84 5.86
C LYS A 111 6.06 -1.45 6.21
N VAL A 112 5.71 -0.41 5.48
CA VAL A 112 6.09 0.98 5.76
C VAL A 112 4.82 1.78 6.07
N PRO A 113 4.33 1.75 7.33
CA PRO A 113 3.09 2.44 7.73
C PRO A 113 3.08 3.93 7.42
N GLY A 114 4.28 4.54 7.37
CA GLY A 114 4.48 5.94 6.99
C GLY A 114 3.88 6.28 5.63
N ILE A 115 3.92 5.37 4.65
CA ILE A 115 3.36 5.62 3.31
C ILE A 115 1.86 5.87 3.39
N LYS A 116 1.12 4.93 4.00
CA LYS A 116 -0.33 5.02 4.14
C LYS A 116 -0.75 6.19 5.03
N LYS A 117 -0.01 6.44 6.12
CA LYS A 117 -0.27 7.56 7.04
C LYS A 117 -0.09 8.91 6.33
N LEU A 118 1.04 9.09 5.65
CA LEU A 118 1.37 10.33 4.94
C LEU A 118 0.39 10.58 3.79
N LEU A 119 0.05 9.55 3.02
CA LEU A 119 -0.91 9.65 1.92
C LEU A 119 -2.29 10.09 2.42
N ARG A 120 -2.76 9.51 3.53
CA ARG A 120 -4.02 9.90 4.16
C ARG A 120 -3.98 11.34 4.65
N GLN A 121 -2.91 11.74 5.33
CA GLN A 121 -2.74 13.11 5.82
C GLN A 121 -2.76 14.12 4.68
N LEU A 122 -1.95 13.92 3.63
CA LEU A 122 -1.89 14.81 2.48
C LEU A 122 -3.24 14.91 1.76
N ASN A 123 -3.96 13.80 1.59
CA ASN A 123 -5.29 13.82 0.98
C ASN A 123 -6.31 14.58 1.84
N GLN A 124 -6.20 14.54 3.17
CA GLN A 124 -7.07 15.32 4.08
C GLN A 124 -6.73 16.81 4.05
N GLU A 125 -5.45 17.16 3.96
CA GLU A 125 -5.01 18.55 3.87
C GLU A 125 -5.34 19.19 2.51
N MET A 126 -5.35 18.39 1.45
CA MET A 126 -5.73 18.81 0.09
C MET A 126 -7.24 18.76 -0.14
N ALA A 127 -8.01 18.07 0.72
CA ALA A 127 -9.46 18.12 0.66
C ALA A 127 -9.92 19.55 1.00
N PRO A 128 -10.86 20.12 0.23
CA PRO A 128 -11.41 21.42 0.57
C PRO A 128 -12.02 21.32 1.98
N LYS A 129 -11.52 22.15 2.91
CA LYS A 129 -12.20 22.34 4.19
C LYS A 129 -13.63 22.77 3.87
N PRO A 130 -14.66 22.26 4.57
CA PRO A 130 -16.00 22.82 4.46
C PRO A 130 -15.96 24.20 5.14
N THR A 131 -15.46 25.20 4.43
CA THR A 131 -15.58 26.60 4.82
C THR A 131 -17.00 27.01 4.50
N GLY A 132 -17.83 27.02 5.53
CA GLY A 132 -19.02 27.86 5.53
C GLY A 132 -18.61 29.31 5.25
N ALA A 133 -19.43 29.97 4.44
CA ALA A 133 -19.42 31.40 4.13
C ALA A 133 -18.29 31.91 3.19
N GLY A 134 -18.66 32.11 1.93
CA GLY A 134 -18.45 33.38 1.23
C GLY A 134 -17.04 33.72 0.74
N ALA A 135 -16.71 33.32 -0.48
CA ALA A 135 -15.82 34.10 -1.35
C ALA A 135 -16.18 33.84 -2.82
N GLN A 136 -16.78 34.85 -3.44
CA GLN A 136 -17.05 34.92 -4.87
C GLN A 136 -15.72 34.88 -5.65
N GLY A 137 -15.66 34.09 -6.71
CA GLY A 137 -14.49 34.03 -7.60
C GLY A 137 -14.26 32.71 -8.33
N GLY A 138 -15.07 31.67 -8.11
CA GLY A 138 -15.03 30.43 -8.91
C GLY A 138 -16.15 30.40 -9.93
N ARG A 139 -15.85 29.97 -11.17
CA ARG A 139 -16.86 29.54 -12.16
C ARG A 139 -18.00 28.83 -11.44
N GLN A 140 -19.17 29.44 -11.41
CA GLN A 140 -20.34 28.82 -10.77
C GLN A 140 -20.70 27.62 -11.64
N VAL A 141 -20.52 26.42 -11.10
CA VAL A 141 -21.06 25.20 -11.69
C VAL A 141 -22.56 25.44 -11.88
N PRO A 142 -23.08 25.36 -13.12
CA PRO A 142 -24.48 25.56 -13.38
C PRO A 142 -25.36 24.74 -12.42
N THR A 143 -26.44 25.32 -11.91
CA THR A 143 -27.28 24.74 -10.84
C THR A 143 -27.81 23.33 -11.16
N HIS A 144 -27.96 22.99 -12.45
CA HIS A 144 -28.36 21.65 -12.89
C HIS A 144 -27.23 20.62 -12.70
N ILE A 145 -26.00 20.98 -13.07
CA ILE A 145 -24.80 20.13 -12.89
C ILE A 145 -24.50 19.91 -11.41
N ALA A 146 -24.70 20.93 -10.57
CA ALA A 146 -24.53 20.81 -9.12
C ALA A 146 -25.51 19.78 -8.50
N LYS A 147 -26.75 19.72 -8.99
CA LYS A 147 -27.75 18.73 -8.54
C LYS A 147 -27.40 17.32 -8.99
N GLU A 148 -27.03 17.14 -10.26
CA GLU A 148 -26.60 15.83 -10.77
C GLU A 148 -25.35 15.31 -10.04
N LEU A 149 -24.36 16.18 -9.79
CA LEU A 149 -23.17 15.82 -9.02
C LEU A 149 -23.51 15.41 -7.58
N GLN A 150 -24.47 16.11 -6.95
CA GLN A 150 -24.96 15.79 -5.61
C GLN A 150 -25.66 14.42 -5.56
N GLU A 151 -26.30 13.97 -6.64
CA GLU A 151 -26.93 12.65 -6.74
C GLU A 151 -25.94 11.52 -7.07
N LEU A 152 -24.90 11.81 -7.87
CA LEU A 152 -23.90 10.81 -8.30
C LEU A 152 -22.84 10.52 -7.22
N GLN A 153 -22.46 11.51 -6.41
CA GLN A 153 -21.49 11.35 -5.31
C GLN A 153 -21.85 10.24 -4.29
N PRO A 154 -23.08 10.16 -3.74
CA PRO A 154 -23.42 9.11 -2.78
C PRO A 154 -23.46 7.71 -3.43
N GLN A 155 -23.87 7.61 -4.70
CA GLN A 155 -23.86 6.35 -5.45
C GLN A 155 -22.43 5.84 -5.62
N PHE A 156 -21.52 6.72 -6.01
CA PHE A 156 -20.10 6.41 -6.16
C PHE A 156 -19.46 5.98 -4.83
N ALA A 157 -19.77 6.67 -3.73
CA ALA A 157 -19.32 6.30 -2.40
C ALA A 157 -19.85 4.91 -1.96
N LYS A 158 -21.11 4.59 -2.28
CA LYS A 158 -21.72 3.28 -2.00
C LYS A 158 -21.02 2.16 -2.76
N ILE A 159 -20.75 2.34 -4.05
CA ILE A 159 -20.05 1.36 -4.89
C ILE A 159 -18.63 1.10 -4.36
N LYS A 160 -17.90 2.16 -3.98
CA LYS A 160 -16.57 2.02 -3.37
C LYS A 160 -16.60 1.19 -2.09
N ARG A 161 -17.56 1.43 -1.20
CA ARG A 161 -17.73 0.65 0.03
C ARG A 161 -18.05 -0.81 -0.26
N GLU A 162 -18.90 -1.09 -1.25
CA GLU A 162 -19.25 -2.46 -1.64
C GLU A 162 -18.03 -3.22 -2.21
N ILE A 163 -17.21 -2.56 -3.04
CA ILE A 163 -15.95 -3.13 -3.54
C ILE A 163 -15.01 -3.47 -2.38
N GLU A 164 -14.81 -2.55 -1.43
CA GLU A 164 -13.94 -2.77 -0.27
C GLU A 164 -14.41 -3.95 0.60
N GLN A 165 -15.72 -4.09 0.79
CA GLN A 165 -16.29 -5.25 1.49
C GLN A 165 -16.05 -6.57 0.74
N ILE A 166 -16.18 -6.57 -0.59
CA ILE A 166 -15.90 -7.75 -1.41
C ILE A 166 -14.42 -8.11 -1.34
N GLU A 167 -13.51 -7.14 -1.41
CA GLU A 167 -12.06 -7.38 -1.29
C GLU A 167 -11.69 -7.99 0.07
N SER A 168 -12.31 -7.50 1.15
CA SER A 168 -12.13 -8.10 2.49
C SER A 168 -12.60 -9.57 2.53
N LYS A 169 -13.74 -9.89 1.88
CA LYS A 169 -14.25 -11.28 1.79
C LYS A 169 -13.32 -12.17 0.95
N LEU A 170 -12.86 -11.69 -0.20
CA LEU A 170 -11.90 -12.40 -1.06
C LEU A 170 -10.59 -12.69 -0.30
N ALA A 171 -10.09 -11.74 0.48
CA ALA A 171 -8.91 -11.95 1.32
C ALA A 171 -9.15 -13.03 2.41
N ALA A 172 -10.36 -13.12 2.96
CA ALA A 172 -10.72 -14.17 3.91
C ALA A 172 -10.78 -15.55 3.23
N TYR A 173 -11.43 -15.66 2.06
CA TYR A 173 -11.46 -16.90 1.30
C TYR A 173 -10.08 -17.34 0.81
N ALA A 174 -9.21 -16.42 0.43
CA ALA A 174 -7.83 -16.74 0.08
C ALA A 174 -7.04 -17.36 1.25
N ARG A 175 -7.27 -16.87 2.49
CA ARG A 175 -6.70 -17.49 3.70
C ARG A 175 -7.29 -18.86 3.96
N GLN A 176 -8.61 -19.01 3.83
CA GLN A 176 -9.29 -20.30 3.98
C GLN A 176 -8.77 -21.34 2.98
N LYS A 177 -8.61 -20.96 1.71
CA LYS A 177 -8.06 -21.84 0.67
C LYS A 177 -6.64 -22.30 0.96
N LYS A 178 -5.76 -21.40 1.43
CA LYS A 178 -4.41 -21.76 1.86
C LYS A 178 -4.42 -22.75 3.03
N ARG A 179 -5.32 -22.53 4.00
CA ARG A 179 -5.50 -23.44 5.14
C ARG A 179 -5.98 -24.82 4.66
N LEU A 180 -7.02 -24.87 3.84
CA LEU A 180 -7.55 -26.13 3.30
C LEU A 180 -6.47 -26.90 2.52
N ALA A 181 -5.72 -26.22 1.65
CA ALA A 181 -4.63 -26.84 0.90
C ALA A 181 -3.49 -27.39 1.78
N LEU A 182 -3.24 -26.77 2.94
CA LEU A 182 -2.28 -27.30 3.92
C LEU A 182 -2.82 -28.57 4.59
N VAL A 183 -4.07 -28.51 5.07
CA VAL A 183 -4.72 -29.64 5.74
C VAL A 183 -4.88 -30.82 4.78
N GLU A 184 -5.23 -30.59 3.51
CA GLU A 184 -5.30 -31.64 2.48
C GLU A 184 -3.96 -32.36 2.30
N ARG A 185 -2.83 -31.63 2.33
CA ARG A 185 -1.49 -32.23 2.26
C ARG A 185 -1.19 -33.06 3.50
N GLU A 186 -1.45 -32.51 4.69
CA GLU A 186 -1.21 -33.21 5.95
C GLU A 186 -2.06 -34.49 6.06
N VAL A 187 -3.31 -34.46 5.60
CA VAL A 187 -4.20 -35.64 5.58
C VAL A 187 -3.72 -36.67 4.56
N ALA A 188 -3.21 -36.25 3.41
CA ALA A 188 -2.66 -37.16 2.39
C ALA A 188 -1.41 -37.90 2.88
N ASP A 189 -0.60 -37.26 3.73
CA ASP A 189 0.62 -37.84 4.31
C ASP A 189 0.34 -38.84 5.45
N LEU A 190 -0.91 -38.93 5.95
CA LEU A 190 -1.27 -39.88 7.00
C LEU A 190 -1.28 -41.34 6.49
N PRO A 191 -0.84 -42.31 7.32
CA PRO A 191 -0.92 -43.72 7.00
C PRO A 191 -2.34 -44.19 6.64
N GLU A 192 -2.45 -45.18 5.74
CA GLU A 192 -3.72 -45.82 5.43
C GLU A 192 -4.36 -46.44 6.67
N GLY A 193 -5.70 -46.36 6.76
CA GLY A 193 -6.46 -46.82 7.93
C GLY A 193 -6.43 -45.86 9.14
N THR A 194 -5.76 -44.70 9.04
CA THR A 194 -5.79 -43.69 10.10
C THR A 194 -7.21 -43.16 10.30
N THR A 195 -7.70 -43.27 11.52
CA THR A 195 -8.94 -42.60 11.94
C THR A 195 -8.72 -41.09 11.98
N THR A 196 -9.59 -40.34 11.32
CA THR A 196 -9.55 -38.88 11.35
C THR A 196 -10.83 -38.31 11.97
N TYR A 197 -10.82 -37.00 12.21
CA TYR A 197 -11.98 -36.29 12.73
C TYR A 197 -12.32 -35.12 11.82
N ARG A 198 -13.61 -34.94 11.56
CA ARG A 198 -14.16 -33.82 10.81
C ARG A 198 -14.94 -32.91 11.75
N SER A 199 -14.70 -31.61 11.66
CA SER A 199 -15.49 -30.62 12.39
C SER A 199 -16.82 -30.34 11.70
N ILE A 200 -17.92 -30.42 12.44
CA ILE A 200 -19.26 -29.97 12.03
C ILE A 200 -19.73 -28.93 13.05
N GLY A 201 -19.53 -27.65 12.71
CA GLY A 201 -19.78 -26.54 13.65
C GLY A 201 -18.83 -26.63 14.85
N LYS A 202 -19.39 -26.88 16.05
CA LYS A 202 -18.61 -27.05 17.30
C LYS A 202 -18.36 -28.53 17.67
N MET A 203 -18.88 -29.47 16.89
CA MET A 203 -18.73 -30.91 17.16
C MET A 203 -17.66 -31.50 16.25
N PHE A 204 -17.08 -32.62 16.68
CA PHE A 204 -16.14 -33.41 15.89
C PHE A 204 -16.74 -34.80 15.69
N LEU A 205 -16.86 -35.23 14.43
CA LEU A 205 -17.24 -36.60 14.09
C LEU A 205 -16.01 -37.38 13.68
N GLN A 206 -15.90 -38.60 14.20
CA GLN A 206 -14.94 -39.59 13.73
C GLN A 206 -15.31 -40.02 12.31
N THR A 207 -14.32 -40.10 11.43
CA THR A 207 -14.47 -40.46 10.01
C THR A 207 -13.17 -41.11 9.52
N ASP A 208 -13.22 -41.84 8.42
CA ASP A 208 -12.00 -42.34 7.79
C ASP A 208 -11.27 -41.23 7.01
N ARG A 209 -10.04 -41.53 6.57
CA ARG A 209 -9.19 -40.57 5.86
C ARG A 209 -9.82 -40.12 4.53
N GLU A 210 -10.47 -41.03 3.82
CA GLU A 210 -10.95 -40.84 2.45
C GLU A 210 -12.22 -39.99 2.43
N GLU A 211 -13.16 -40.29 3.32
CA GLU A 211 -14.38 -39.51 3.52
C GLU A 211 -14.06 -38.09 4.00
N ASN A 212 -13.08 -37.94 4.92
CA ASN A 212 -12.65 -36.62 5.37
C ASN A 212 -12.01 -35.81 4.24
N ALA A 213 -11.13 -36.44 3.44
CA ALA A 213 -10.52 -35.81 2.27
C ALA A 213 -11.58 -35.36 1.25
N ALA A 214 -12.56 -36.22 0.93
CA ALA A 214 -13.66 -35.90 0.02
C ALA A 214 -14.52 -34.74 0.54
N SER A 215 -14.76 -34.67 1.86
CA SER A 215 -15.49 -33.56 2.47
C SER A 215 -14.70 -32.24 2.37
N MET A 216 -13.37 -32.27 2.53
CA MET A 216 -12.53 -31.09 2.37
C MET A 216 -12.48 -30.62 0.92
N GLU A 217 -12.37 -31.53 -0.05
CA GLU A 217 -12.41 -31.20 -1.47
C GLU A 217 -13.74 -30.50 -1.84
N LYS A 218 -14.86 -30.98 -1.28
CA LYS A 218 -16.18 -30.35 -1.45
C LYS A 218 -16.22 -28.94 -0.83
N GLU A 219 -15.63 -28.75 0.35
CA GLU A 219 -15.50 -27.41 0.95
C GLU A 219 -14.65 -26.49 0.06
N GLY A 220 -13.53 -27.00 -0.47
CA GLY A 220 -12.65 -26.27 -1.39
C GLY A 220 -13.39 -25.81 -2.65
N LYS A 221 -14.17 -26.70 -3.29
CA LYS A 221 -15.02 -26.36 -4.43
C LYS A 221 -16.05 -25.27 -4.09
N GLY A 222 -16.70 -25.39 -2.93
CA GLY A 222 -17.64 -24.37 -2.45
C GLY A 222 -16.98 -23.00 -2.23
N VAL A 223 -15.76 -22.97 -1.69
CA VAL A 223 -14.98 -21.72 -1.56
C VAL A 223 -14.65 -21.14 -2.94
N ASP A 224 -14.27 -21.96 -3.91
CA ASP A 224 -13.93 -21.50 -5.27
C ASP A 224 -15.14 -20.91 -6.00
N GLU A 225 -16.33 -21.49 -5.85
CA GLU A 225 -17.58 -20.91 -6.37
C GLU A 225 -17.89 -19.54 -5.76
N GLN A 226 -17.71 -19.38 -4.43
CA GLN A 226 -17.90 -18.10 -3.75
C GLN A 226 -16.91 -17.05 -4.21
N VAL A 227 -15.64 -17.42 -4.39
CA VAL A 227 -14.59 -16.53 -4.91
C VAL A 227 -14.94 -16.07 -6.33
N SER A 228 -15.30 -17.00 -7.22
CA SER A 228 -15.69 -16.68 -8.60
C SER A 228 -16.87 -15.72 -8.66
N SER A 229 -17.91 -15.96 -7.86
CA SER A 229 -19.08 -15.08 -7.76
C SER A 229 -18.72 -13.68 -7.27
N LEU A 230 -17.89 -13.57 -6.24
CA LEU A 230 -17.43 -12.30 -5.68
C LEU A 230 -16.53 -11.53 -6.66
N GLU A 231 -15.65 -12.22 -7.38
CA GLU A 231 -14.81 -11.62 -8.42
C GLU A 231 -15.64 -11.07 -9.58
N ALA A 232 -16.64 -11.83 -10.04
CA ALA A 232 -17.58 -11.36 -11.06
C ALA A 232 -18.34 -10.11 -10.59
N ARG A 233 -18.83 -10.10 -9.35
CA ARG A 233 -19.50 -8.93 -8.75
C ARG A 233 -18.56 -7.73 -8.63
N LYS A 234 -17.33 -7.94 -8.17
CA LYS A 234 -16.29 -6.89 -8.10
C LYS A 234 -16.02 -6.30 -9.47
N ASN A 235 -15.87 -7.12 -10.50
CA ASN A 235 -15.62 -6.68 -11.87
C ASN A 235 -16.79 -5.85 -12.42
N TYR A 236 -18.03 -6.28 -12.15
CA TYR A 236 -19.22 -5.50 -12.49
C TYR A 236 -19.23 -4.12 -11.82
N LEU A 237 -18.99 -4.07 -10.51
CA LEU A 237 -18.96 -2.82 -9.75
C LEU A 237 -17.81 -1.90 -10.18
N ASN A 238 -16.66 -2.45 -10.56
CA ASN A 238 -15.54 -1.68 -11.10
C ASN A 238 -15.89 -1.01 -12.43
N ARG A 239 -16.62 -1.70 -13.32
CA ARG A 239 -17.11 -1.10 -14.58
C ARG A 239 -18.13 0.00 -14.31
N GLN A 240 -19.07 -0.24 -13.39
CA GLN A 240 -20.06 0.76 -13.00
C GLN A 240 -19.40 2.01 -12.37
N LYS A 241 -18.40 1.79 -11.52
CA LYS A 241 -17.59 2.85 -10.91
C LYS A 241 -16.88 3.69 -11.98
N LEU A 242 -16.25 3.06 -12.97
CA LEU A 242 -15.53 3.75 -14.04
C LEU A 242 -16.49 4.62 -14.86
N SER A 243 -17.65 4.08 -15.25
CA SER A 243 -18.68 4.85 -15.96
C SER A 243 -19.18 6.06 -15.15
N LEU A 244 -19.33 5.93 -13.83
CA LEU A 244 -19.67 7.07 -12.98
C LEU A 244 -18.53 8.11 -12.89
N GLU A 245 -17.27 7.68 -12.88
CA GLU A 245 -16.11 8.59 -12.91
C GLU A 245 -16.05 9.37 -14.23
N GLU A 246 -16.33 8.69 -15.35
CA GLU A 246 -16.43 9.31 -16.68
C GLU A 246 -17.56 10.35 -16.72
N ASN A 247 -18.77 9.98 -16.29
CA ASN A 247 -19.91 10.91 -16.24
C ASN A 247 -19.62 12.14 -15.38
N ILE A 248 -19.04 11.96 -14.20
CA ILE A 248 -18.65 13.08 -13.31
C ILE A 248 -17.61 13.98 -14.00
N THR A 249 -16.65 13.38 -14.71
CA THR A 249 -15.61 14.13 -15.42
C THR A 249 -16.18 14.94 -16.58
N GLU A 250 -17.09 14.35 -17.36
CA GLU A 250 -17.80 15.04 -18.45
C GLU A 250 -18.63 16.21 -17.93
N LEU A 251 -19.39 16.01 -16.85
CA LEU A 251 -20.17 17.07 -16.21
C LEU A 251 -19.30 18.24 -15.73
N LEU A 252 -18.11 17.95 -15.19
CA LEU A 252 -17.16 18.99 -14.78
C LEU A 252 -16.51 19.69 -15.99
N ALA A 253 -16.29 18.99 -17.10
CA ALA A 253 -15.77 19.57 -18.33
C ALA A 253 -16.79 20.53 -19.00
N GLN A 254 -18.09 20.30 -18.83
CA GLN A 254 -19.13 21.24 -19.28
C GLN A 254 -19.15 22.56 -18.49
N CYS A 255 -18.42 22.62 -17.36
CA CYS A 255 -18.29 23.83 -16.54
C CYS A 255 -17.09 24.72 -16.93
N THR A 256 -16.20 24.25 -17.82
CA THR A 256 -15.04 25.02 -18.33
C THR A 256 -15.37 25.72 -19.62
#